data_AF-A0A3C0VZH0-F1
#
_entry.id   AF-A0A3C0VZH0-F1
#
_cell.length_a   1.000
_cell.length_b   1.000
_cell.length_c   1.000
_cell.angle_alpha   90.00
_cell.angle_beta   90.00
_cell.angle_gamma   90.00
#
_symmetry.space_group_name_H-M   'P 1'
#
loop_
_entity.id
_entity.type
_entity.pdbx_description
1 polymer ?
#
loop_
_entity_poly.entity_id
_entity_poly.type
_entity_poly.pdbx_seq_one_letter_code
_entity_poly.pdbx_strand_id
1 'polypeptide(L)'
;MREKAPFIFDVHLDLSMNALEWNRDLSRPLVEIREREAGQTDKPDRGQGTVSLPEMRRGNIGLCVGTQIARYTKRHNPLPGWHSPAQAWAQTQGQLAW
;
A
#
# COMPACT_ATOMS: atom_id res chain seq x y z
N MET A 1 -12.15 -35.03 3.56
CA MET A 1 -11.02 -34.22 4.04
C MET A 1 -11.26 -32.79 3.58
N ARG A 2 -11.08 -31.75 4.42
CA ARG A 2 -11.11 -30.37 3.92
C ARG A 2 -9.95 -30.22 2.93
N GLU A 3 -10.21 -29.71 1.73
CA GLU A 3 -9.15 -29.31 0.82
C GLU A 3 -8.21 -28.36 1.56
N LYS A 4 -6.90 -28.58 1.41
CA LYS A 4 -5.91 -27.65 1.94
C LYS A 4 -6.07 -26.35 1.15
N ALA A 5 -6.36 -25.26 1.86
CA ALA A 5 -6.42 -23.96 1.23
C ALA A 5 -5.08 -23.66 0.53
N PRO A 6 -5.09 -23.10 -0.70
CA PRO A 6 -3.88 -22.89 -1.48
C PRO A 6 -2.97 -21.88 -0.77
N PHE A 7 -1.67 -22.18 -0.69
CA PHE A 7 -0.68 -21.21 -0.22
C PHE A 7 -0.45 -20.17 -1.33
N ILE A 8 -0.92 -18.94 -1.12
CA ILE A 8 -0.77 -17.86 -2.09
C ILE A 8 0.46 -17.03 -1.74
N PHE A 9 1.33 -16.84 -2.74
CA PHE A 9 2.46 -15.92 -2.69
C PHE A 9 2.21 -14.76 -3.64
N ASP A 10 2.05 -13.56 -3.08
CA ASP A 10 1.95 -12.31 -3.84
C ASP A 10 3.32 -11.62 -3.93
N VAL A 11 3.79 -11.36 -5.14
CA VAL A 11 5.15 -10.82 -5.36
C VAL A 11 5.21 -9.29 -5.41
N HIS A 12 4.09 -8.59 -5.22
CA HIS A 12 4.07 -7.13 -5.34
C HIS A 12 2.87 -6.48 -4.66
N LEU A 13 3.06 -5.97 -3.43
CA LEU A 13 2.05 -5.17 -2.73
C LEU A 13 2.63 -3.85 -2.23
N ASP A 14 1.96 -2.74 -2.53
CA ASP A 14 2.34 -1.40 -2.08
C ASP A 14 1.79 -1.08 -0.67
N LEU A 15 2.07 -1.94 0.31
CA LEU A 15 1.49 -1.89 1.65
C LEU A 15 1.85 -0.58 2.39
N SER A 16 3.14 -0.33 2.58
CA SER A 16 3.61 0.81 3.37
C SER A 16 3.36 2.16 2.70
N MET A 17 3.37 2.20 1.35
CA MET A 17 2.96 3.38 0.59
C MET A 17 1.48 3.71 0.86
N ASN A 18 0.58 2.72 0.79
CA ASN A 18 -0.83 2.94 1.16
C ASN A 18 -0.99 3.39 2.62
N ALA A 19 -0.19 2.83 3.52
CA ALA A 19 -0.28 3.19 4.92
C ALA A 19 0.16 4.64 5.18
N LEU A 20 1.28 5.05 4.60
CA LEU A 20 1.89 6.35 4.87
C LEU A 20 1.33 7.47 4.00
N GLU A 21 1.16 7.25 2.69
CA GLU A 21 0.69 8.29 1.78
C GLU A 21 -0.82 8.48 1.85
N TRP A 22 -1.60 7.39 1.97
CA TRP A 22 -3.04 7.48 2.17
C TRP A 22 -3.45 7.53 3.65
N ASN A 23 -2.53 7.45 4.61
CA ASN A 23 -2.86 7.43 6.04
C ASN A 23 -3.85 6.28 6.39
N ARG A 24 -3.61 5.09 5.83
CA ARG A 24 -4.44 3.89 6.06
C ARG A 24 -3.83 3.02 7.14
N ASP A 25 -4.55 2.82 8.24
CA ASP A 25 -4.18 1.79 9.21
C ASP A 25 -4.54 0.40 8.65
N LEU A 26 -3.57 -0.26 8.01
CA LEU A 26 -3.76 -1.58 7.41
C LEU A 26 -3.94 -2.71 8.44
N SER A 27 -3.85 -2.43 9.75
CA SER A 27 -4.24 -3.40 10.77
C SER A 27 -5.76 -3.55 10.92
N ARG A 28 -6.54 -2.63 10.34
CA ARG A 28 -8.01 -2.58 10.41
C ARG A 28 -8.69 -3.26 9.21
N PRO A 29 -9.94 -3.73 9.36
CA PRO A 29 -10.74 -4.21 8.23
C PRO A 29 -10.98 -3.11 7.20
N LEU A 30 -11.13 -3.47 5.91
CA LEU A 30 -11.34 -2.50 4.84
C LEU A 30 -12.58 -1.62 5.04
N VAL A 31 -13.64 -2.18 5.63
CA VAL A 31 -14.87 -1.42 5.92
C VAL A 31 -14.54 -0.18 6.76
N GLU A 32 -13.79 -0.33 7.85
CA GLU A 32 -13.42 0.79 8.71
C GLU A 32 -12.48 1.78 8.00
N ILE A 33 -11.50 1.28 7.23
CA ILE A 33 -10.59 2.14 6.46
C ILE A 33 -11.39 3.01 5.48
N ARG A 34 -12.31 2.40 4.72
CA ARG A 34 -13.12 3.09 3.70
C ARG A 34 -14.12 4.06 4.33
N GLU A 35 -14.69 3.73 5.48
CA GLU A 35 -15.55 4.64 6.26
C GLU A 35 -14.79 5.89 6.71
N ARG A 36 -13.54 5.75 7.18
CA ARG A 36 -12.69 6.90 7.54
C ARG A 36 -12.35 7.79 6.34
N GLU A 37 -12.26 7.19 5.16
CA GLU A 37 -12.01 7.90 3.90
C GLU A 37 -13.28 8.48 3.25
N ALA A 38 -14.47 8.25 3.81
CA ALA A 38 -15.72 8.68 3.22
C ALA A 38 -15.76 10.21 3.03
N GLY A 39 -16.05 10.63 1.79
CA GLY A 39 -16.12 12.05 1.42
C GLY A 39 -14.77 12.72 1.18
N GLN A 40 -13.63 12.05 1.41
CA GLN A 40 -12.31 12.58 1.06
C GLN A 40 -12.07 12.49 -0.46
N THR A 41 -11.55 13.55 -1.05
CA THR A 41 -11.30 13.65 -2.50
C THR A 41 -9.88 14.13 -2.83
N ASP A 42 -8.99 14.19 -1.83
CA ASP A 42 -7.62 14.71 -1.94
C ASP A 42 -6.67 13.78 -2.69
N LYS A 43 -6.99 12.48 -2.76
CA LYS A 43 -6.17 11.45 -3.41
C LYS A 43 -7.04 10.56 -4.28
N PRO A 44 -6.46 9.96 -5.35
CA PRO A 44 -7.16 8.92 -6.08
C PRO A 44 -7.52 7.77 -5.14
N ASP A 45 -8.61 7.09 -5.44
CA ASP A 45 -8.99 5.83 -4.78
C ASP A 45 -9.26 5.91 -3.26
N ARG A 46 -9.57 7.10 -2.74
CA ARG A 46 -10.20 7.25 -1.41
C ARG A 46 -11.47 6.42 -1.32
N GLY A 47 -11.61 5.65 -0.25
CA GLY A 47 -12.73 4.72 -0.06
C GLY A 47 -12.68 3.48 -0.93
N GLN A 48 -11.64 3.29 -1.75
CA GLN A 48 -11.52 2.17 -2.71
C GLN A 48 -10.37 1.20 -2.38
N GLY A 49 -9.68 1.34 -1.24
CA GLY A 49 -8.60 0.42 -0.86
C GLY A 49 -9.04 -1.05 -0.82
N THR A 50 -8.24 -1.96 -1.35
CA THR A 50 -8.59 -3.40 -1.55
C THR A 50 -7.79 -4.38 -0.69
N VAL A 51 -6.71 -3.92 -0.06
CA VAL A 51 -5.80 -4.75 0.72
C VAL A 51 -5.66 -4.19 2.14
N SER A 52 -5.81 -5.05 3.14
CA SER A 52 -5.37 -4.80 4.53
C SER A 52 -5.00 -6.13 5.19
N LEU A 53 -4.29 -6.11 6.32
CA LEU A 53 -3.77 -7.33 6.96
C LEU A 53 -4.88 -8.32 7.36
N PRO A 54 -6.05 -7.89 7.89
CA PRO A 54 -7.19 -8.78 8.07
C PRO A 54 -7.68 -9.43 6.76
N GLU A 55 -7.72 -8.68 5.66
CA GLU A 55 -8.18 -9.21 4.37
C GLU A 55 -7.18 -10.18 3.74
N MET A 56 -5.88 -9.92 3.88
CA MET A 56 -4.84 -10.86 3.46
C MET A 56 -4.95 -12.19 4.20
N ARG A 57 -5.21 -12.13 5.52
CA ARG A 57 -5.47 -13.34 6.32
C ARG A 57 -6.75 -14.05 5.87
N ARG A 58 -7.84 -13.32 5.63
CA ARG A 58 -9.12 -13.87 5.14
C ARG A 58 -8.95 -14.52 3.75
N GLY A 59 -8.14 -13.92 2.89
CA GLY A 59 -7.80 -14.39 1.55
C GLY A 59 -6.76 -15.50 1.51
N ASN A 60 -6.26 -15.98 2.65
CA ASN A 60 -5.24 -17.02 2.75
C ASN A 60 -3.92 -16.69 2.02
N ILE A 61 -3.51 -15.41 2.05
CA ILE A 61 -2.19 -14.99 1.58
C ILE A 61 -1.15 -15.44 2.60
N GLY A 62 -0.24 -16.32 2.16
CA GLY A 62 0.78 -16.93 3.02
C GLY A 62 2.10 -16.19 3.03
N LEU A 63 2.47 -15.55 1.91
CA LEU A 63 3.66 -14.71 1.79
C LEU A 63 3.34 -13.54 0.87
N CYS A 64 3.94 -12.39 1.16
CA CYS A 64 3.94 -11.27 0.22
C CYS A 64 5.30 -10.58 0.15
N VAL A 65 5.55 -9.87 -0.94
CA VAL A 65 6.62 -8.88 -1.05
C VAL A 65 6.02 -7.49 -0.86
N GLY A 66 6.38 -6.82 0.22
CA GLY A 66 6.06 -5.41 0.44
C GLY A 66 7.00 -4.51 -0.37
N THR A 67 6.47 -3.83 -1.38
CA THR A 67 7.23 -2.94 -2.25
C THR A 67 7.48 -1.60 -1.54
N GLN A 68 8.74 -1.18 -1.46
CA GLN A 68 9.08 0.22 -1.19
C GLN A 68 9.15 0.99 -2.51
N ILE A 69 8.29 1.99 -2.69
CA ILE A 69 8.18 2.74 -3.94
C ILE A 69 8.37 4.24 -3.72
N ALA A 70 9.39 4.82 -4.34
CA ALA A 70 9.55 6.26 -4.42
C ALA A 70 10.34 6.62 -5.68
N ARG A 71 9.65 7.14 -6.69
CA ARG A 71 10.29 7.54 -7.96
C ARG A 71 10.90 8.92 -7.81
N TYR A 72 12.20 9.06 -8.06
CA TYR A 72 12.78 10.35 -8.41
C TYR A 72 12.43 10.68 -9.88
N THR A 73 11.96 11.90 -10.14
CA THR A 73 11.62 12.38 -11.48
C THR A 73 12.53 13.53 -11.92
N LYS A 74 13.13 13.38 -13.11
CA LYS A 74 13.93 14.44 -13.74
C LYS A 74 12.98 15.48 -14.35
N ARG A 75 13.44 16.73 -14.52
CA ARG A 75 12.61 17.86 -14.99
C ARG A 75 11.76 17.60 -16.24
N HIS A 76 12.19 16.74 -17.15
CA HIS A 76 11.49 16.45 -18.42
C HIS A 76 10.84 15.06 -18.46
N ASN A 77 10.81 14.35 -17.34
CA ASN A 77 10.14 13.06 -17.27
C ASN A 77 8.63 13.30 -17.07
N PRO A 78 7.76 12.75 -17.92
CA PRO A 78 6.31 12.94 -17.82
C PRO A 78 5.67 12.22 -16.63
N LEU A 79 6.39 11.30 -15.98
CA LEU A 79 5.86 10.55 -14.83
C LEU A 79 6.00 11.35 -13.52
N PRO A 80 4.98 11.33 -12.65
CA PRO A 80 5.03 11.98 -11.35
C PRO A 80 6.07 11.31 -10.44
N GLY A 81 6.66 12.09 -9.53
CA GLY A 81 7.63 11.60 -8.56
C GLY A 81 8.27 12.73 -7.76
N TRP A 82 9.20 12.35 -6.88
CA TRP A 82 9.98 13.27 -6.06
C TRP A 82 10.98 14.07 -6.90
N HIS A 83 11.21 15.33 -6.55
CA HIS A 83 12.10 16.23 -7.28
C HIS A 83 13.57 16.16 -6.86
N SER A 84 13.90 15.29 -5.91
CA SER A 84 15.29 14.96 -5.57
C SER A 84 15.46 13.48 -5.18
N PRO A 85 16.63 12.87 -5.42
CA PRO A 85 16.93 11.53 -4.96
C PRO A 85 16.86 11.39 -3.43
N ALA A 86 17.25 12.43 -2.69
CA ALA A 86 17.23 12.41 -1.23
C ALA A 86 15.79 12.35 -0.67
N GLN A 87 14.85 13.07 -1.27
CA GLN A 87 13.43 12.97 -0.90
C GLN A 87 12.86 11.59 -1.23
N ALA A 88 13.17 11.05 -2.43
CA ALA A 88 12.73 9.70 -2.80
C ALA A 88 13.26 8.65 -1.80
N TRP A 89 14.54 8.74 -1.44
CA TRP A 89 15.13 7.86 -0.43
C TRP A 89 14.47 8.03 0.94
N ALA A 90 14.27 9.27 1.42
CA ALA A 90 13.61 9.52 2.70
C ALA A 90 12.19 8.90 2.72
N GLN A 91 11.47 8.97 1.61
CA GLN A 91 10.16 8.34 1.48
C GLN A 91 10.24 6.81 1.57
N THR A 92 11.24 6.16 0.96
CA THR A 92 11.41 4.70 1.13
C THR A 92 11.83 4.32 2.53
N GLN A 93 12.58 5.17 3.24
CA GLN A 93 12.92 4.92 4.65
C GLN A 93 11.70 4.98 5.55
N GLY A 94 10.77 5.92 5.31
CA GLY A 94 9.48 5.91 5.98
C GLY A 94 8.73 4.60 5.72
N GLN A 95 8.67 4.18 4.46
CA GLN A 95 8.03 2.92 4.06
C GLN A 95 8.69 1.65 4.64
N LEU A 96 10.00 1.67 4.89
CA LEU A 96 10.73 0.60 5.56
C LEU A 96 10.46 0.55 7.06
N ALA A 97 10.24 1.71 7.69
CA ALA A 97 10.03 1.84 9.12
C ALA A 97 8.60 1.54 9.57
N TRP A 98 7.63 1.62 8.64
CA TRP A 98 6.26 1.18 8.84
C TRP A 98 6.17 -0.35 8.80
#